data_AF-A0A1Y4GUZ3-F1
#
_entry.id   AF-A0A1Y4GUZ3-F1
#
_cell.length_a   1.000
_cell.length_b   1.000
_cell.length_c   1.000
_cell.angle_alpha   90.00
_cell.angle_beta   90.00
_cell.angle_gamma   90.00
#
_symmetry.space_group_name_H-M   'P 1'
#
loop_
_entity.id
_entity.type
_entity.pdbx_description
1 polymer ?
#
loop_
_entity_poly.entity_id
_entity_poly.type
_entity_poly.pdbx_seq_one_letter_code
_entity_poly.pdbx_strand_id
1 'polypeptide(L)'
;MKLIFRLSAFILLATMLLSCDDDNIEQKLDPGIEITDELVVGPTASRNVIMLKSTYPWYAESSVSWIKMVRYRGQYLKPDSIVMEVQENPNMDLREGWIEVRLMDQMSTKVHVIQNGRGSLITLSKEKIIFNKNGGEAVIDVATKVEWEPVTEGLEGVTATKLSESQLKVAVSPNNTGNEITRELIVRSADGTTESRLTIVQANVENILSIPLNAEDKDVLLEKAGEELVIPVSLNVNYQCTASNDWISILEAPTFEGDIVQDINIKVSVSQNAGIEERWGYVCVKSSDETATDTLFISQKARSQRVYVKAGVSGGDGTSWERAFGTVEDGVAACSNYGDMDLWIAEGEYVLKDYLTLKRGINVYGGFAGNETKLKDRDMSKKSVLKAAPANTWSSIYAYDQTDECYVDGFVFTGSVSSQGLGTIEAYDNWVFRNCIITGNNTTRDAGGYFSKCKLYNCLIYGNSTINNSSTVNSQGSKIYNTTIVNNTSGGSSSGLRAGAGTEVYNTVIWNNKHTNGENNNGYLDAQGSCSFKNCAIEGSLSFNNAPSSTDGSIILGSENMAADGPNFVSPENGDYSLHVTSPLIDKGAEWTDFNLYFDILGHDRSWNGHIDIGAYEYIGK
;
A
#
# COMPACT_ATOMS: atom_id res chain seq x y z
N MET A 1 -5.77 42.19 -80.01
CA MET A 1 -4.97 41.07 -80.54
C MET A 1 -4.77 40.05 -79.41
N LYS A 2 -5.22 38.80 -79.62
CA LYS A 2 -4.92 37.55 -78.86
C LYS A 2 -5.33 37.37 -77.37
N LEU A 3 -6.01 36.23 -77.17
CA LEU A 3 -5.87 35.16 -76.15
C LEU A 3 -6.13 35.37 -74.63
N ILE A 4 -7.09 34.56 -74.14
CA ILE A 4 -7.09 33.56 -73.03
C ILE A 4 -6.84 34.01 -71.56
N PHE A 5 -7.60 33.33 -70.67
CA PHE A 5 -7.44 33.06 -69.21
C PHE A 5 -8.05 34.09 -68.24
N ARG A 6 -9.05 33.68 -67.46
CA ARG A 6 -8.91 33.30 -66.04
C ARG A 6 -10.26 32.96 -65.39
N LEU A 7 -10.21 31.92 -64.57
CA LEU A 7 -11.24 31.40 -63.69
C LEU A 7 -11.32 32.29 -62.43
N SER A 8 -12.51 32.75 -62.05
CA SER A 8 -12.77 33.40 -60.76
C SER A 8 -14.12 32.97 -60.18
N ALA A 9 -14.03 32.62 -58.91
CA ALA A 9 -15.00 32.25 -57.88
C ALA A 9 -16.33 33.03 -57.81
N PHE A 10 -17.39 32.24 -57.51
CA PHE A 10 -18.46 32.44 -56.52
C PHE A 10 -19.53 33.55 -56.70
N ILE A 11 -20.82 33.16 -56.69
CA ILE A 11 -21.82 33.50 -55.64
C ILE A 11 -23.28 33.08 -56.00
N LEU A 12 -24.01 32.59 -54.97
CA LEU A 12 -25.48 32.43 -54.75
C LEU A 12 -26.24 31.30 -55.49
N LEU A 13 -27.27 30.61 -54.97
CA LEU A 13 -27.81 30.20 -53.66
C LEU A 13 -29.16 29.50 -54.01
N ALA A 14 -29.58 28.50 -53.21
CA ALA A 14 -30.89 27.82 -53.19
C ALA A 14 -31.15 26.78 -54.32
N THR A 15 -31.60 25.54 -54.11
CA THR A 15 -32.28 24.89 -52.96
C THR A 15 -32.31 23.36 -53.18
N MET A 16 -31.83 22.61 -52.19
CA MET A 16 -32.40 21.39 -51.59
C MET A 16 -33.42 20.52 -52.38
N LEU A 17 -33.08 19.25 -52.70
CA LEU A 17 -33.54 18.01 -52.01
C LEU A 17 -33.23 16.72 -52.81
N LEU A 18 -32.52 15.80 -52.14
CA LEU A 18 -32.59 14.31 -52.18
C LEU A 18 -32.24 13.60 -53.51
N SER A 19 -31.42 12.56 -53.58
CA SER A 19 -31.14 11.46 -52.65
C SER A 19 -29.78 10.84 -53.01
N CYS A 20 -28.90 10.61 -52.03
CA CYS A 20 -27.72 9.74 -52.17
C CYS A 20 -28.12 8.32 -51.75
N ASP A 21 -27.75 7.33 -52.57
CA ASP A 21 -27.73 5.92 -52.17
C ASP A 21 -26.63 5.72 -51.11
N ASP A 22 -27.05 5.30 -49.91
CA ASP A 22 -26.18 4.79 -48.85
C ASP A 22 -26.07 3.26 -49.01
N ASP A 23 -25.09 2.79 -49.77
CA ASP A 23 -24.63 1.40 -49.70
C ASP A 23 -23.50 1.28 -48.65
N ASN A 24 -23.91 1.27 -47.39
CA ASN A 24 -23.14 0.71 -46.27
C ASN A 24 -24.12 -0.06 -45.38
N ILE A 25 -24.56 -1.21 -45.86
CA ILE A 25 -25.35 -2.16 -45.07
C ILE A 25 -24.41 -2.75 -44.02
N GLU A 26 -24.39 -2.17 -42.81
CA GLU A 26 -23.92 -2.85 -41.61
C GLU A 26 -24.71 -4.16 -41.47
N GLN A 27 -24.04 -5.29 -41.63
CA GLN A 27 -24.63 -6.59 -41.42
C GLN A 27 -24.97 -6.69 -39.91
N LYS A 28 -26.23 -6.45 -39.54
CA LYS A 28 -26.72 -6.69 -38.17
C LYS A 28 -26.47 -8.16 -37.86
N LEU A 29 -25.48 -8.43 -37.02
CA LEU A 29 -25.29 -9.74 -36.40
C LEU A 29 -26.55 -10.05 -35.58
N ASP A 30 -26.97 -11.31 -35.53
CA ASP A 30 -28.06 -11.68 -34.62
C ASP A 30 -27.59 -11.47 -33.17
N PRO A 31 -28.38 -10.80 -32.31
CA PRO A 31 -28.04 -10.62 -30.91
C PRO A 31 -27.98 -12.00 -30.23
N GLY A 32 -26.81 -12.34 -29.73
CA GLY A 32 -26.51 -13.63 -29.14
C GLY A 32 -25.54 -13.47 -27.98
N ILE A 33 -25.87 -14.13 -26.88
CA ILE A 33 -25.02 -14.21 -25.69
C ILE A 33 -24.90 -15.68 -25.27
N GLU A 34 -23.67 -16.16 -25.20
CA GLU A 34 -23.33 -17.45 -24.60
C GLU A 34 -22.83 -17.15 -23.18
N ILE A 35 -23.59 -17.56 -22.17
CA ILE A 35 -23.26 -17.39 -20.76
C ILE A 35 -23.87 -18.54 -19.96
N THR A 36 -23.32 -18.85 -18.78
CA THR A 36 -23.90 -19.82 -17.86
C THR A 36 -25.21 -19.33 -17.28
N ASP A 37 -26.22 -20.21 -17.18
CA ASP A 37 -27.53 -19.86 -16.63
C ASP A 37 -27.56 -19.81 -15.09
N GLU A 38 -26.66 -20.55 -14.44
CA GLU A 38 -26.59 -20.66 -12.98
C GLU A 38 -25.14 -20.58 -12.49
N LEU A 39 -24.96 -19.89 -11.36
CA LEU A 39 -23.72 -19.82 -10.59
C LEU A 39 -24.03 -20.17 -9.13
N VAL A 40 -23.52 -21.31 -8.66
CA VAL A 40 -23.59 -21.71 -7.26
C VAL A 40 -22.27 -21.37 -6.57
N VAL A 41 -22.36 -20.64 -5.46
CA VAL A 41 -21.18 -20.20 -4.69
C VAL A 41 -21.29 -20.62 -3.23
N GLY A 42 -20.12 -20.84 -2.63
CA GLY A 42 -20.02 -21.12 -1.21
C GLY A 42 -20.49 -19.95 -0.33
N PRO A 43 -20.76 -20.20 0.96
CA PRO A 43 -21.26 -19.17 1.87
C PRO A 43 -20.23 -18.09 2.19
N THR A 44 -18.94 -18.36 2.05
CA THR A 44 -17.86 -17.39 2.30
C THR A 44 -17.80 -16.33 1.21
N ALA A 45 -17.26 -15.15 1.56
CA ALA A 45 -16.97 -14.13 0.57
C ALA A 45 -16.07 -14.70 -0.54
N SER A 46 -16.40 -14.41 -1.79
CA SER A 46 -15.68 -14.99 -2.93
C SER A 46 -15.72 -14.09 -4.14
N ARG A 47 -14.62 -14.10 -4.89
CA ARG A 47 -14.53 -13.44 -6.18
C ARG A 47 -14.87 -14.45 -7.27
N ASN A 48 -15.90 -14.15 -8.06
CA ASN A 48 -16.41 -15.07 -9.07
C ASN A 48 -16.29 -14.46 -10.47
N VAL A 49 -15.98 -15.31 -11.44
CA VAL A 49 -15.82 -14.94 -12.84
C VAL A 49 -16.76 -15.79 -13.68
N ILE A 50 -17.70 -15.14 -14.37
CA ILE A 50 -18.55 -15.80 -15.36
C ILE A 50 -17.99 -15.47 -16.73
N MET A 51 -17.55 -16.50 -17.46
CA MET A 51 -17.14 -16.34 -18.85
C MET A 51 -18.37 -16.13 -19.71
N LEU A 52 -18.28 -15.21 -20.66
CA LEU A 52 -19.34 -14.97 -21.64
C LEU A 52 -18.77 -14.65 -23.01
N LYS A 53 -19.57 -14.90 -24.03
CA LYS A 53 -19.29 -14.47 -25.40
C LYS A 53 -20.51 -13.77 -25.95
N SER A 54 -20.33 -12.57 -26.47
CA SER A 54 -21.41 -11.75 -26.99
C SER A 54 -21.15 -11.26 -28.41
N THR A 55 -22.22 -11.20 -29.22
CA THR A 55 -22.20 -10.60 -30.56
C THR A 55 -22.35 -9.07 -30.54
N TYR A 56 -22.67 -8.46 -29.39
CA TYR A 56 -22.83 -7.00 -29.20
C TYR A 56 -22.12 -6.50 -27.93
N PRO A 57 -21.88 -5.18 -27.80
CA PRO A 57 -21.47 -4.60 -26.53
C PRO A 57 -22.50 -4.95 -25.44
N TRP A 58 -21.99 -5.35 -24.29
CA TRP A 58 -22.81 -5.89 -23.22
C TRP A 58 -22.63 -5.08 -21.93
N TYR A 59 -23.67 -5.07 -21.11
CA TYR A 59 -23.67 -4.52 -19.76
C TYR A 59 -24.35 -5.50 -18.82
N ALA A 60 -23.85 -5.64 -17.60
CA ALA A 60 -24.41 -6.50 -16.56
C ALA A 60 -24.76 -5.69 -15.31
N GLU A 61 -25.83 -6.09 -14.63
CA GLU A 61 -26.22 -5.53 -13.35
C GLU A 61 -26.67 -6.62 -12.39
N SER A 62 -26.36 -6.44 -11.11
CA SER A 62 -26.84 -7.32 -10.05
C SER A 62 -28.22 -6.86 -9.59
N SER A 63 -29.13 -7.81 -9.33
CA SER A 63 -30.41 -7.54 -8.69
C SER A 63 -30.32 -7.32 -7.17
N VAL A 64 -29.14 -7.52 -6.59
CA VAL A 64 -28.91 -7.57 -5.13
C VAL A 64 -27.64 -6.84 -4.73
N SER A 65 -27.62 -6.27 -3.52
CA SER A 65 -26.48 -5.50 -3.02
C SER A 65 -25.29 -6.35 -2.56
N TRP A 66 -25.52 -7.63 -2.24
CA TRP A 66 -24.46 -8.54 -1.77
C TRP A 66 -23.59 -9.12 -2.91
N ILE A 67 -23.93 -8.83 -4.17
CA ILE A 67 -23.06 -9.06 -5.33
C ILE A 67 -22.61 -7.69 -5.83
N LYS A 68 -21.33 -7.40 -5.62
CA LYS A 68 -20.71 -6.18 -6.12
C LYS A 68 -20.09 -6.45 -7.49
N MET A 69 -20.60 -5.75 -8.49
CA MET A 69 -20.12 -5.88 -9.85
C MET A 69 -18.78 -5.16 -10.01
N VAL A 70 -17.75 -5.90 -10.40
CA VAL A 70 -16.39 -5.37 -10.61
C VAL A 70 -16.16 -5.12 -12.09
N ARG A 71 -16.46 -6.12 -12.93
CA ARG A 71 -16.44 -6.01 -14.39
C ARG A 71 -17.81 -6.37 -14.93
N TYR A 72 -18.48 -5.37 -15.47
CA TYR A 72 -19.89 -5.47 -15.83
C TYR A 72 -20.20 -4.84 -17.18
N ARG A 73 -19.18 -4.55 -17.99
CA ARG A 73 -19.37 -4.10 -19.36
C ARG A 73 -18.22 -4.59 -20.23
N GLY A 74 -18.49 -4.81 -21.50
CA GLY A 74 -17.48 -5.25 -22.45
C GLY A 74 -17.89 -5.02 -23.89
N GLN A 75 -16.97 -5.36 -24.80
CA GLN A 75 -17.16 -5.20 -26.24
C GLN A 75 -17.56 -6.53 -26.90
N TYR A 76 -17.86 -6.46 -28.19
CA TYR A 76 -18.37 -7.59 -28.99
C TYR A 76 -17.26 -8.48 -29.56
N LEU A 77 -17.61 -9.73 -29.92
CA LEU A 77 -16.84 -10.72 -30.70
C LEU A 77 -15.61 -11.38 -30.07
N LYS A 78 -15.14 -10.95 -28.89
CA LYS A 78 -14.09 -11.64 -28.15
C LYS A 78 -14.67 -12.37 -26.94
N PRO A 79 -14.08 -13.52 -26.51
CA PRO A 79 -14.35 -14.08 -25.20
C PRO A 79 -14.15 -13.00 -24.14
N ASP A 80 -15.14 -12.86 -23.27
CA ASP A 80 -15.15 -11.84 -22.23
C ASP A 80 -15.60 -12.46 -20.90
N SER A 81 -15.66 -11.65 -19.84
CA SER A 81 -16.01 -12.12 -18.51
C SER A 81 -16.73 -11.07 -17.69
N ILE A 82 -17.78 -11.48 -16.98
CA ILE A 82 -18.29 -10.75 -15.81
C ILE A 82 -17.43 -11.11 -14.61
N VAL A 83 -17.06 -10.10 -13.85
CA VAL A 83 -16.37 -10.27 -12.58
C VAL A 83 -17.23 -9.65 -11.49
N MET A 84 -17.40 -10.40 -10.40
CA MET A 84 -18.10 -9.94 -9.22
C MET A 84 -17.37 -10.32 -7.93
N GLU A 85 -17.59 -9.52 -6.91
CA GLU A 85 -17.30 -9.84 -5.52
C GLU A 85 -18.63 -10.20 -4.84
N VAL A 86 -18.74 -11.46 -4.41
CA VAL A 86 -19.88 -11.95 -3.63
C VAL A 86 -19.53 -11.81 -2.16
N GLN A 87 -20.32 -11.04 -1.42
CA GLN A 87 -20.15 -10.89 0.03
C GLN A 87 -20.42 -12.23 0.74
N GLU A 88 -19.89 -12.39 1.95
CA GLU A 88 -20.25 -13.54 2.79
C GLU A 88 -21.77 -13.57 3.06
N ASN A 89 -22.34 -14.77 3.12
CA ASN A 89 -23.69 -14.98 3.62
C ASN A 89 -23.64 -15.34 5.11
N PRO A 90 -23.92 -14.40 6.03
CA PRO A 90 -23.85 -14.68 7.46
C PRO A 90 -25.00 -15.60 7.95
N ASN A 91 -26.03 -15.80 7.12
CA ASN A 91 -27.22 -16.56 7.50
C ASN A 91 -27.01 -18.06 7.32
N MET A 92 -27.74 -18.84 8.11
CA MET A 92 -27.75 -20.30 8.02
C MET A 92 -28.46 -20.83 6.77
N ASP A 93 -29.36 -20.03 6.19
CA ASP A 93 -30.10 -20.34 4.97
C ASP A 93 -29.37 -19.82 3.72
N LEU A 94 -29.58 -20.51 2.60
CA LEU A 94 -29.13 -20.03 1.30
C LEU A 94 -29.83 -18.73 0.90
N ARG A 95 -29.19 -17.94 0.04
CA ARG A 95 -29.77 -16.73 -0.54
C ARG A 95 -29.60 -16.74 -2.05
N GLU A 96 -30.51 -16.07 -2.72
CA GLU A 96 -30.58 -16.06 -4.18
C GLU A 96 -30.60 -14.64 -4.72
N GLY A 97 -30.05 -14.47 -5.92
CA GLY A 97 -30.00 -13.22 -6.67
C GLY A 97 -29.83 -13.50 -8.15
N TRP A 98 -29.85 -12.46 -8.97
CA TRP A 98 -29.70 -12.59 -10.41
C TRP A 98 -28.74 -11.55 -10.93
N ILE A 99 -27.94 -11.93 -11.93
CA ILE A 99 -27.18 -10.99 -12.74
C ILE A 99 -27.88 -10.87 -14.07
N GLU A 100 -28.44 -9.70 -14.35
CA GLU A 100 -29.03 -9.42 -15.64
C GLU A 100 -27.95 -8.91 -16.59
N VAL A 101 -27.79 -9.60 -17.73
CA VAL A 101 -26.85 -9.22 -18.78
C VAL A 101 -27.62 -8.78 -20.01
N ARG A 102 -27.37 -7.54 -20.45
CA ARG A 102 -28.08 -6.88 -21.55
C ARG A 102 -27.14 -6.61 -22.72
N LEU A 103 -27.62 -6.89 -23.93
CA LEU A 103 -27.00 -6.44 -25.18
C LEU A 103 -27.75 -5.21 -25.69
N MET A 104 -27.41 -4.04 -25.13
CA MET A 104 -28.10 -2.77 -25.41
C MET A 104 -29.62 -2.91 -25.23
N ASP A 105 -30.41 -2.59 -26.26
CA ASP A 105 -31.86 -2.71 -26.32
C ASP A 105 -32.35 -3.99 -27.03
N GLN A 106 -31.43 -4.88 -27.44
CA GLN A 106 -31.73 -6.00 -28.33
C GLN A 106 -32.07 -7.31 -27.60
N MET A 107 -31.39 -7.60 -26.48
CA MET A 107 -31.70 -8.78 -25.67
C MET A 107 -31.26 -8.60 -24.21
N SER A 108 -31.88 -9.37 -23.31
CA SER A 108 -31.35 -9.61 -21.97
C SER A 108 -31.43 -11.09 -21.60
N THR A 109 -30.46 -11.53 -20.80
CA THR A 109 -30.46 -12.85 -20.15
C THR A 109 -30.17 -12.68 -18.67
N LYS A 110 -30.48 -13.69 -17.87
CA LYS A 110 -30.24 -13.68 -16.42
C LYS A 110 -29.42 -14.89 -16.02
N VAL A 111 -28.40 -14.66 -15.21
CA VAL A 111 -27.69 -15.71 -14.48
C VAL A 111 -28.28 -15.81 -13.08
N HIS A 112 -28.78 -16.97 -12.70
CA HIS A 112 -29.19 -17.26 -11.32
C HIS A 112 -27.95 -17.39 -10.45
N VAL A 113 -27.87 -16.60 -9.39
CA VAL A 113 -26.78 -16.72 -8.41
C VAL A 113 -27.36 -17.28 -7.13
N ILE A 114 -26.94 -18.49 -6.77
CA ILE A 114 -27.32 -19.17 -5.53
C ILE A 114 -26.09 -19.18 -4.63
N GLN A 115 -26.18 -18.48 -3.51
CA GLN A 115 -25.15 -18.54 -2.49
C GLN A 115 -25.64 -19.42 -1.33
N ASN A 116 -24.87 -20.46 -1.05
CA ASN A 116 -25.15 -21.34 0.08
C ASN A 116 -25.16 -20.55 1.40
N GLY A 117 -25.93 -21.04 2.37
CA GLY A 117 -25.91 -20.51 3.74
C GLY A 117 -24.72 -21.07 4.53
N ARG A 118 -24.32 -20.39 5.61
CA ARG A 118 -23.32 -20.90 6.56
C ARG A 118 -23.67 -22.27 7.13
N GLY A 119 -24.95 -22.66 7.11
CA GLY A 119 -25.39 -24.00 7.51
C GLY A 119 -24.76 -25.13 6.70
N SER A 120 -24.24 -24.87 5.50
CA SER A 120 -23.46 -25.84 4.71
C SER A 120 -22.03 -26.06 5.22
N LEU A 121 -21.54 -25.19 6.11
CA LEU A 121 -20.23 -25.31 6.76
C LEU A 121 -20.38 -25.81 8.20
N ILE A 122 -19.26 -26.25 8.78
CA ILE A 122 -19.10 -26.40 10.22
C ILE A 122 -18.34 -25.18 10.71
N THR A 123 -19.03 -24.25 11.38
CA THR A 123 -18.40 -23.07 11.98
C THR A 123 -18.30 -23.27 13.49
N LEU A 124 -17.08 -23.25 14.01
CA LEU A 124 -16.84 -23.27 15.46
C LEU A 124 -16.88 -21.84 15.99
N SER A 125 -17.43 -21.64 17.19
CA SER A 125 -17.41 -20.30 17.83
C SER A 125 -16.01 -19.85 18.23
N LYS A 126 -15.04 -20.76 18.24
CA LYS A 126 -13.62 -20.52 18.42
C LYS A 126 -12.81 -21.45 17.53
N GLU A 127 -11.80 -20.91 16.87
CA GLU A 127 -10.84 -21.71 16.10
C GLU A 127 -9.64 -22.15 16.94
N LYS A 128 -9.42 -21.49 18.08
CA LYS A 128 -8.35 -21.80 19.01
C LYS A 128 -8.86 -21.74 20.45
N ILE A 129 -8.45 -22.71 21.26
CA ILE A 129 -8.66 -22.73 22.71
C ILE A 129 -7.35 -22.98 23.43
N ILE A 130 -7.20 -22.37 24.60
CA ILE A 130 -5.96 -22.39 25.36
C ILE A 130 -6.26 -22.87 26.78
N PHE A 131 -5.51 -23.87 27.23
CA PHE A 131 -5.53 -24.37 28.60
C PHE A 131 -4.20 -24.09 29.29
N ASN A 132 -4.24 -23.94 30.61
CA ASN A 132 -3.03 -23.93 31.42
C ASN A 132 -2.50 -25.37 31.60
N LYS A 133 -1.39 -25.51 32.35
CA LYS A 133 -0.74 -26.82 32.55
C LYS A 133 -1.67 -27.87 33.19
N ASN A 134 -2.67 -27.44 33.95
CA ASN A 134 -3.59 -28.35 34.65
C ASN A 134 -4.64 -28.94 33.72
N GLY A 135 -4.80 -28.41 32.50
CA GLY A 135 -5.87 -28.80 31.60
C GLY A 135 -7.23 -28.30 32.09
N GLY A 136 -8.30 -28.95 31.67
CA GLY A 136 -9.66 -28.54 32.01
C GLY A 136 -10.66 -28.92 30.93
N GLU A 137 -11.83 -28.28 30.99
CA GLU A 137 -12.91 -28.48 30.03
C GLU A 137 -13.30 -27.13 29.41
N ALA A 138 -13.58 -27.13 28.12
CA ALA A 138 -14.14 -26.00 27.39
C ALA A 138 -15.34 -26.48 26.57
N VAL A 139 -16.39 -25.66 26.51
CA VAL A 139 -17.53 -25.89 25.63
C VAL A 139 -17.50 -24.80 24.56
N ILE A 140 -17.55 -25.22 23.30
CA ILE A 140 -17.64 -24.32 22.15
C ILE A 140 -18.93 -24.62 21.38
N ASP A 141 -19.49 -23.57 20.81
CA ASP A 141 -20.70 -23.69 20.00
C ASP A 141 -20.31 -24.06 18.56
N VAL A 142 -21.14 -24.89 17.94
CA VAL A 142 -20.98 -25.36 16.57
C VAL A 142 -22.19 -24.90 15.77
N ALA A 143 -22.00 -23.95 14.87
CA ALA A 143 -23.03 -23.46 13.96
C ALA A 143 -22.96 -24.21 12.63
N THR A 144 -23.91 -25.12 12.41
CA THR A 144 -24.04 -25.90 11.17
C THR A 144 -25.46 -26.45 10.99
N LYS A 145 -25.80 -26.88 9.77
CA LYS A 145 -26.98 -27.72 9.46
C LYS A 145 -26.60 -29.13 9.03
N VAL A 146 -25.29 -29.41 8.91
CA VAL A 146 -24.78 -30.72 8.53
C VAL A 146 -24.55 -31.54 9.80
N GLU A 147 -24.89 -32.83 9.78
CA GLU A 147 -24.51 -33.73 10.86
C GLU A 147 -22.98 -33.83 10.94
N TRP A 148 -22.45 -33.77 12.16
CA TRP A 148 -21.01 -33.69 12.41
C TRP A 148 -20.58 -34.53 13.61
N GLU A 149 -19.31 -34.95 13.60
CA GLU A 149 -18.64 -35.69 14.66
C GLU A 149 -17.19 -35.21 14.87
N PRO A 150 -16.69 -35.16 16.12
CA PRO A 150 -15.30 -34.82 16.41
C PRO A 150 -14.37 -36.03 16.21
N VAL A 151 -13.25 -35.82 15.52
CA VAL A 151 -12.23 -36.84 15.26
C VAL A 151 -11.15 -36.77 16.34
N THR A 152 -11.18 -37.72 17.28
CA THR A 152 -10.26 -37.75 18.44
C THR A 152 -9.13 -38.78 18.32
N GLU A 153 -9.13 -39.57 17.25
CA GLU A 153 -8.12 -40.61 17.05
C GLU A 153 -6.71 -40.01 16.96
N GLY A 154 -5.80 -40.50 17.81
CA GLY A 154 -4.42 -40.00 17.88
C GLY A 154 -4.20 -38.75 18.73
N LEU A 155 -5.24 -38.18 19.36
CA LEU A 155 -5.11 -36.99 20.23
C LEU A 155 -4.91 -37.39 21.69
N GLU A 156 -3.67 -37.74 22.07
CA GLU A 156 -3.34 -38.09 23.45
C GLU A 156 -3.68 -36.94 24.43
N GLY A 157 -4.39 -37.32 25.51
CA GLY A 157 -4.80 -36.40 26.56
C GLY A 157 -5.93 -35.43 26.20
N VAL A 158 -6.56 -35.58 25.04
CA VAL A 158 -7.72 -34.80 24.62
C VAL A 158 -8.92 -35.72 24.41
N THR A 159 -10.04 -35.37 25.01
CA THR A 159 -11.34 -36.01 24.73
C THR A 159 -12.30 -34.96 24.23
N ALA A 160 -12.99 -35.25 23.13
CA ALA A 160 -14.00 -34.36 22.55
C ALA A 160 -15.34 -35.09 22.47
N THR A 161 -16.39 -34.49 23.00
CA THR A 161 -17.73 -35.08 23.09
C THR A 161 -18.77 -34.11 22.57
N LYS A 162 -19.61 -34.57 21.64
CA LYS A 162 -20.79 -33.84 21.18
C LYS A 162 -21.83 -33.80 22.31
N LEU A 163 -22.05 -32.64 22.90
CA LEU A 163 -23.05 -32.45 23.96
C LEU A 163 -24.46 -32.28 23.38
N SER A 164 -24.54 -31.61 22.23
CA SER A 164 -25.75 -31.39 21.44
C SER A 164 -25.37 -31.15 19.98
N GLU A 165 -26.37 -31.02 19.10
CA GLU A 165 -26.14 -30.65 17.68
C GLU A 165 -25.42 -29.31 17.50
N SER A 166 -25.41 -28.44 18.52
CA SER A 166 -24.78 -27.13 18.47
C SER A 166 -23.66 -26.93 19.48
N GLN A 167 -23.25 -27.96 20.24
CA GLN A 167 -22.23 -27.81 21.28
C GLN A 167 -21.23 -28.96 21.29
N LEU A 168 -19.95 -28.59 21.24
CA LEU A 168 -18.81 -29.48 21.39
C LEU A 168 -18.13 -29.20 22.73
N LYS A 169 -17.98 -30.24 23.55
CA LYS A 169 -17.15 -30.19 24.76
C LYS A 169 -15.79 -30.80 24.47
N VAL A 170 -14.74 -30.07 24.80
CA VAL A 170 -13.34 -30.51 24.73
C VAL A 170 -12.79 -30.55 26.15
N ALA A 171 -12.24 -31.69 26.55
CA ALA A 171 -11.55 -31.84 27.82
C ALA A 171 -10.11 -32.27 27.59
N VAL A 172 -9.19 -31.65 28.33
CA VAL A 172 -7.75 -31.83 28.20
C VAL A 172 -7.17 -32.24 29.54
N SER A 173 -6.41 -33.34 29.57
CA SER A 173 -5.72 -33.83 30.77
C SER A 173 -4.51 -32.96 31.13
N PRO A 174 -4.04 -32.95 32.39
CA PRO A 174 -2.85 -32.20 32.79
C PRO A 174 -1.61 -32.48 31.93
N ASN A 175 -0.87 -31.43 31.60
CA ASN A 175 0.39 -31.50 30.88
C ASN A 175 1.56 -31.65 31.86
N ASN A 176 2.21 -32.81 31.82
CA ASN A 176 3.39 -33.12 32.64
C ASN A 176 4.70 -33.18 31.83
N THR A 177 4.68 -32.73 30.58
CA THR A 177 5.82 -32.88 29.66
C THR A 177 6.91 -31.82 29.85
N GLY A 178 6.60 -30.72 30.54
CA GLY A 178 7.50 -29.58 30.69
C GLY A 178 7.61 -28.68 29.45
N ASN A 179 6.83 -28.95 28.40
CA ASN A 179 6.77 -28.15 27.17
C ASN A 179 5.33 -27.78 26.84
N GLU A 180 5.11 -26.72 26.06
CA GLU A 180 3.80 -26.44 25.48
C GLU A 180 3.38 -27.55 24.50
N ILE A 181 2.11 -27.93 24.51
CA ILE A 181 1.55 -28.94 23.61
C ILE A 181 0.47 -28.30 22.74
N THR A 182 0.64 -28.34 21.42
CA THR A 182 -0.39 -27.96 20.45
C THR A 182 -0.96 -29.20 19.78
N ARG A 183 -2.28 -29.30 19.71
CA ARG A 183 -3.03 -30.37 19.07
C ARG A 183 -4.10 -29.77 18.18
N GLU A 184 -4.47 -30.47 17.13
CA GLU A 184 -5.53 -30.04 16.22
C GLU A 184 -6.68 -31.06 16.25
N LEU A 185 -7.85 -30.61 16.70
CA LEU A 185 -9.07 -31.40 16.70
C LEU A 185 -9.86 -31.10 15.43
N ILE A 186 -10.14 -32.12 14.64
CA ILE A 186 -10.97 -32.00 13.44
C ILE A 186 -12.42 -32.29 13.80
N VAL A 187 -13.33 -31.40 13.43
CA VAL A 187 -14.77 -31.63 13.47
C VAL A 187 -15.24 -31.83 12.03
N ARG A 188 -15.71 -33.02 11.71
CA ARG A 188 -16.00 -33.42 10.33
C ARG A 188 -17.48 -33.75 10.16
N SER A 189 -18.02 -33.45 8.98
CA SER A 189 -19.37 -33.84 8.60
C SER A 189 -19.47 -35.37 8.47
N ALA A 190 -20.67 -35.92 8.70
CA ALA A 190 -20.90 -37.36 8.64
C ALA A 190 -20.62 -37.96 7.24
N ASP A 191 -20.75 -37.17 6.18
CA ASP A 191 -20.42 -37.56 4.80
C ASP A 191 -18.93 -37.35 4.43
N GLY A 192 -18.15 -36.76 5.33
CA GLY A 192 -16.73 -36.48 5.15
C GLY A 192 -16.38 -35.36 4.16
N THR A 193 -17.36 -34.60 3.68
CA THR A 193 -17.13 -33.55 2.66
C THR A 193 -16.71 -32.20 3.24
N THR A 194 -17.10 -31.91 4.48
CA THR A 194 -16.85 -30.65 5.16
C THR A 194 -16.13 -30.91 6.48
N GLU A 195 -15.11 -30.11 6.78
CA GLU A 195 -14.42 -30.18 8.07
C GLU A 195 -14.08 -28.78 8.59
N SER A 196 -13.95 -28.69 9.90
CA SER A 196 -13.47 -27.53 10.62
C SER A 196 -12.38 -27.96 11.60
N ARG A 197 -11.44 -27.07 11.90
CA ARG A 197 -10.26 -27.38 12.72
C ARG A 197 -10.27 -26.50 13.96
N LEU A 198 -10.03 -27.13 15.11
CA LEU A 198 -9.86 -26.47 16.40
C LEU A 198 -8.44 -26.67 16.89
N THR A 199 -7.69 -25.59 17.02
CA THR A 199 -6.35 -25.60 17.61
C THR A 199 -6.48 -25.60 19.14
N ILE A 200 -5.97 -26.65 19.77
CA ILE A 200 -5.93 -26.81 21.23
C ILE A 200 -4.49 -26.59 21.68
N VAL A 201 -4.24 -25.47 22.34
CA VAL A 201 -2.94 -25.18 22.96
C VAL A 201 -3.02 -25.46 24.45
N GLN A 202 -2.06 -26.20 24.98
CA GLN A 202 -1.90 -26.42 26.40
C GLN A 202 -0.55 -25.89 26.85
N ALA A 203 -0.57 -24.74 27.51
CA ALA A 203 0.61 -24.08 28.01
C ALA A 203 1.25 -24.88 29.15
N ASN A 204 2.56 -24.71 29.36
CA ASN A 204 3.30 -25.32 30.47
C ASN A 204 3.42 -24.37 31.70
N VAL A 205 2.43 -23.52 31.89
CA VAL A 205 2.37 -22.56 33.00
C VAL A 205 1.04 -22.66 33.71
N GLU A 206 0.98 -22.27 34.99
CA GLU A 206 -0.28 -22.19 35.74
C GLU A 206 -1.08 -20.96 35.36
N ASN A 207 -0.40 -19.83 35.25
CA ASN A 207 -0.97 -18.53 34.91
C ASN A 207 -0.90 -18.32 33.41
N ILE A 208 -2.04 -18.08 32.79
CA ILE A 208 -2.17 -17.81 31.37
C ILE A 208 -2.94 -16.52 31.13
N LEU A 209 -2.57 -15.84 30.05
CA LEU A 209 -3.27 -14.74 29.44
C LEU A 209 -2.98 -14.83 27.94
N SER A 210 -4.02 -15.01 27.13
CA SER A 210 -3.85 -15.02 25.69
C SER A 210 -5.13 -14.64 24.97
N ILE A 211 -4.96 -13.96 23.85
CA ILE A 211 -5.98 -13.74 22.83
C ILE A 211 -5.99 -15.02 21.96
N PRO A 212 -7.01 -15.89 22.07
CA PRO A 212 -7.02 -17.19 21.42
C PRO A 212 -7.45 -17.06 19.94
N LEU A 213 -6.69 -16.27 19.19
CA LEU A 213 -6.85 -16.03 17.77
C LEU A 213 -5.60 -16.53 17.02
N ASN A 214 -5.77 -16.80 15.73
CA ASN A 214 -4.66 -17.13 14.83
C ASN A 214 -3.83 -15.88 14.52
N ALA A 215 -2.65 -16.04 13.93
CA ALA A 215 -1.77 -14.90 13.65
C ALA A 215 -2.43 -13.87 12.71
N GLU A 216 -3.18 -14.33 11.70
CA GLU A 216 -3.90 -13.46 10.76
C GLU A 216 -5.02 -12.67 11.44
N ASP A 217 -5.83 -13.33 12.28
CA ASP A 217 -6.90 -12.66 13.04
C ASP A 217 -6.39 -11.77 14.17
N LYS A 218 -5.12 -11.95 14.58
CA LYS A 218 -4.44 -11.06 15.53
C LYS A 218 -3.94 -9.78 14.90
N ASP A 219 -3.89 -9.70 13.57
CA ASP A 219 -3.49 -8.53 12.84
C ASP A 219 -4.58 -8.16 11.85
N VAL A 220 -5.54 -7.35 12.29
CA VAL A 220 -6.75 -7.06 11.51
C VAL A 220 -6.57 -5.84 10.63
N LEU A 221 -7.24 -5.83 9.48
CA LEU A 221 -7.38 -4.66 8.62
C LEU A 221 -8.85 -4.21 8.59
N LEU A 222 -9.10 -3.02 9.08
CA LEU A 222 -10.42 -2.40 9.08
C LEU A 222 -10.60 -1.43 7.93
N GLU A 223 -11.86 -1.25 7.53
CA GLU A 223 -12.25 -0.20 6.59
C GLU A 223 -12.11 1.20 7.22
N LYS A 224 -12.17 2.23 6.38
CA LYS A 224 -12.03 3.63 6.83
C LYS A 224 -13.05 4.05 7.89
N ALA A 225 -14.26 3.49 7.82
CA ALA A 225 -15.32 3.76 8.78
C ALA A 225 -14.89 3.31 10.19
N GLY A 226 -15.41 4.00 11.21
CA GLY A 226 -15.22 3.55 12.58
C GLY A 226 -15.99 2.25 12.84
N GLU A 227 -15.45 1.39 13.69
CA GLU A 227 -15.99 0.06 13.98
C GLU A 227 -15.72 -0.33 15.44
N GLU A 228 -16.60 -1.14 16.02
CA GLU A 228 -16.37 -1.76 17.33
C GLU A 228 -15.86 -3.18 17.16
N LEU A 229 -14.81 -3.53 17.90
CA LEU A 229 -14.20 -4.85 17.94
C LEU A 229 -14.46 -5.51 19.29
N VAL A 230 -14.59 -6.83 19.25
CA VAL A 230 -14.62 -7.68 20.44
C VAL A 230 -13.38 -8.55 20.43
N ILE A 231 -12.51 -8.36 21.43
CA ILE A 231 -11.27 -9.11 21.60
C ILE A 231 -11.51 -10.22 22.62
N PRO A 232 -11.58 -11.50 22.20
CA PRO A 232 -11.66 -12.60 23.14
C PRO A 232 -10.32 -12.75 23.87
N VAL A 233 -10.36 -12.96 25.18
CA VAL A 233 -9.16 -13.24 25.99
C VAL A 233 -9.45 -14.41 26.92
N SER A 234 -8.60 -15.42 26.85
CA SER A 234 -8.57 -16.55 27.80
C SER A 234 -7.53 -16.26 28.87
N LEU A 235 -7.94 -16.18 30.14
CA LEU A 235 -7.05 -15.82 31.25
C LEU A 235 -7.44 -16.50 32.56
N ASN A 236 -6.50 -16.60 33.49
CA ASN A 236 -6.77 -16.94 34.90
C ASN A 236 -6.00 -16.03 35.88
N VAL A 237 -5.65 -14.82 35.43
CA VAL A 237 -4.93 -13.82 36.21
C VAL A 237 -5.57 -12.45 36.04
N ASN A 238 -5.39 -11.59 37.04
CA ASN A 238 -5.74 -10.18 36.89
C ASN A 238 -4.92 -9.55 35.77
N TYR A 239 -5.53 -8.63 35.03
CA TYR A 239 -4.94 -8.07 33.82
C TYR A 239 -5.22 -6.58 33.70
N GLN A 240 -4.47 -5.94 32.80
CA GLN A 240 -4.67 -4.58 32.34
C GLN A 240 -4.71 -4.58 30.82
N CYS A 241 -5.46 -3.65 30.24
CA CYS A 241 -5.58 -3.49 28.81
C CYS A 241 -5.18 -2.06 28.45
N THR A 242 -4.34 -1.91 27.43
CA THR A 242 -3.83 -0.62 26.96
C THR A 242 -3.95 -0.52 25.45
N ALA A 243 -4.39 0.62 24.95
CA ALA A 243 -4.37 0.95 23.53
C ALA A 243 -3.12 1.78 23.18
N SER A 244 -2.56 1.58 22.00
CA SER A 244 -1.36 2.29 21.55
C SER A 244 -1.61 3.75 21.14
N ASN A 245 -2.84 4.09 20.75
CA ASN A 245 -3.19 5.38 20.17
C ASN A 245 -4.60 5.82 20.55
N ASP A 246 -4.82 7.13 20.60
CA ASP A 246 -6.10 7.75 21.01
C ASP A 246 -7.29 7.43 20.08
N TRP A 247 -7.03 7.00 18.84
CA TRP A 247 -8.07 6.60 17.90
C TRP A 247 -8.63 5.19 18.16
N ILE A 248 -8.04 4.46 19.12
CA ILE A 248 -8.48 3.17 19.66
C ILE A 248 -8.88 3.40 21.12
N SER A 249 -10.11 3.06 21.50
CA SER A 249 -10.62 3.25 22.86
C SER A 249 -11.15 1.95 23.44
N ILE A 250 -10.70 1.59 24.64
CA ILE A 250 -11.23 0.45 25.38
C ILE A 250 -12.56 0.88 26.02
N LEU A 251 -13.66 0.28 25.58
CA LEU A 251 -15.00 0.58 26.05
C LEU A 251 -15.35 -0.25 27.30
N GLU A 252 -15.00 -1.53 27.27
CA GLU A 252 -15.34 -2.48 28.33
C GLU A 252 -14.21 -3.50 28.49
N ALA A 253 -13.72 -3.67 29.72
CA ALA A 253 -12.74 -4.67 30.11
C ALA A 253 -13.23 -5.36 31.39
N PRO A 254 -13.93 -6.51 31.28
CA PRO A 254 -14.50 -7.21 32.42
C PRO A 254 -13.44 -7.66 33.44
N THR A 255 -13.70 -7.52 34.73
CA THR A 255 -12.77 -8.02 35.76
C THR A 255 -12.74 -9.54 35.79
N PHE A 256 -11.56 -10.10 36.03
CA PHE A 256 -11.40 -11.52 36.30
C PHE A 256 -11.71 -11.82 37.78
N GLU A 257 -12.55 -12.83 38.04
CA GLU A 257 -12.81 -13.34 39.39
C GLU A 257 -12.73 -14.87 39.39
N GLY A 258 -11.60 -15.45 39.83
CA GLY A 258 -11.48 -16.90 40.03
C GLY A 258 -10.05 -17.43 40.00
N ASP A 259 -9.94 -18.76 39.96
CA ASP A 259 -8.65 -19.48 39.86
C ASP A 259 -8.56 -20.34 38.57
N ILE A 260 -9.67 -20.49 37.85
CA ILE A 260 -9.74 -21.25 36.59
C ILE A 260 -9.64 -20.33 35.39
N VAL A 261 -9.28 -20.91 34.23
CA VAL A 261 -9.30 -20.20 32.95
C VAL A 261 -10.72 -19.76 32.63
N GLN A 262 -10.89 -18.46 32.39
CA GLN A 262 -12.11 -17.83 31.95
C GLN A 262 -11.91 -17.16 30.60
N ASP A 263 -12.95 -17.17 29.80
CA ASP A 263 -13.01 -16.41 28.55
C ASP A 263 -13.78 -15.13 28.79
N ILE A 264 -13.13 -13.99 28.53
CA ILE A 264 -13.73 -12.67 28.61
C ILE A 264 -13.66 -11.97 27.27
N ASN A 265 -14.54 -11.00 27.07
CA ASN A 265 -14.60 -10.20 25.86
C ASN A 265 -14.28 -8.75 26.20
N ILE A 266 -13.16 -8.26 25.69
CA ILE A 266 -12.80 -6.84 25.77
C ILE A 266 -13.44 -6.12 24.58
N LYS A 267 -14.25 -5.10 24.84
CA LYS A 267 -14.85 -4.27 23.79
C LYS A 267 -13.98 -3.06 23.51
N VAL A 268 -13.69 -2.83 22.24
CA VAL A 268 -12.84 -1.74 21.77
C VAL A 268 -13.57 -0.99 20.67
N SER A 269 -13.49 0.34 20.69
CA SER A 269 -13.96 1.18 19.59
C SER A 269 -12.76 1.70 18.80
N VAL A 270 -12.84 1.58 17.48
CA VAL A 270 -11.92 2.19 16.53
C VAL A 270 -12.64 3.35 15.85
N SER A 271 -12.14 4.58 16.04
CA SER A 271 -12.70 5.76 15.39
C SER A 271 -12.52 5.72 13.86
N GLN A 272 -13.28 6.54 13.13
CA GLN A 272 -13.11 6.70 11.68
C GLN A 272 -11.69 7.23 11.35
N ASN A 273 -11.04 6.67 10.32
CA ASN A 273 -9.83 7.26 9.77
C ASN A 273 -10.19 8.43 8.83
N ALA A 274 -10.17 9.65 9.35
CA ALA A 274 -10.37 10.87 8.56
C ALA A 274 -9.08 11.36 7.86
N GLY A 275 -7.95 10.69 8.09
CA GLY A 275 -6.68 11.00 7.45
C GLY A 275 -6.63 10.57 5.98
N ILE A 276 -5.46 10.80 5.38
CA ILE A 276 -5.17 10.50 3.98
C ILE A 276 -4.35 9.21 3.79
N GLU A 277 -3.84 8.61 4.86
CA GLU A 277 -2.99 7.43 4.83
C GLU A 277 -3.48 6.35 5.81
N GLU A 278 -3.24 5.08 5.46
CA GLU A 278 -3.49 3.95 6.34
C GLU A 278 -2.73 4.13 7.66
N ARG A 279 -3.44 3.93 8.78
CA ARG A 279 -2.86 4.01 10.12
C ARG A 279 -2.86 2.65 10.78
N TRP A 280 -1.97 2.45 11.73
CA TRP A 280 -1.87 1.21 12.47
C TRP A 280 -1.59 1.46 13.94
N GLY A 281 -2.00 0.53 14.78
CA GLY A 281 -1.89 0.56 16.24
C GLY A 281 -2.18 -0.82 16.81
N TYR A 282 -2.34 -0.91 18.12
CA TYR A 282 -2.59 -2.17 18.80
C TYR A 282 -3.36 -2.00 20.11
N VAL A 283 -3.95 -3.10 20.56
CA VAL A 283 -4.46 -3.30 21.90
C VAL A 283 -3.63 -4.38 22.56
N CYS A 284 -2.98 -4.03 23.66
CA CYS A 284 -2.13 -4.94 24.42
C CYS A 284 -2.84 -5.31 25.73
N VAL A 285 -2.91 -6.61 26.01
CA VAL A 285 -3.46 -7.17 27.24
C VAL A 285 -2.30 -7.77 28.01
N LYS A 286 -2.09 -7.31 29.25
CA LYS A 286 -0.97 -7.71 30.11
C LYS A 286 -1.48 -8.18 31.45
N SER A 287 -0.83 -9.17 32.03
CA SER A 287 -1.10 -9.55 33.42
C SER A 287 -0.68 -8.41 34.35
N SER A 288 -1.31 -8.33 35.52
CA SER A 288 -1.02 -7.26 36.50
C SER A 288 0.40 -7.32 37.06
N ASP A 289 1.07 -8.47 36.95
CA ASP A 289 2.48 -8.68 37.29
C ASP A 289 3.42 -8.60 36.08
N GLU A 290 2.89 -8.28 34.90
CA GLU A 290 3.58 -8.18 33.60
C GLU A 290 4.31 -9.46 33.14
N THR A 291 4.00 -10.62 33.74
CA THR A 291 4.59 -11.90 33.37
C THR A 291 4.00 -12.53 32.10
N ALA A 292 2.79 -12.13 31.71
CA ALA A 292 2.12 -12.58 30.50
C ALA A 292 1.57 -11.40 29.70
N THR A 293 1.76 -11.40 28.38
CA THR A 293 1.31 -10.34 27.48
C THR A 293 0.86 -10.94 26.16
N ASP A 294 -0.21 -10.38 25.59
CA ASP A 294 -0.67 -10.69 24.25
C ASP A 294 -1.22 -9.42 23.58
N THR A 295 -1.14 -9.35 22.25
CA THR A 295 -1.41 -8.12 21.50
C THR A 295 -2.24 -8.40 20.27
N LEU A 296 -3.28 -7.58 20.07
CA LEU A 296 -4.03 -7.47 18.83
C LEU A 296 -3.54 -6.24 18.06
N PHE A 297 -3.07 -6.41 16.83
CA PHE A 297 -2.69 -5.33 15.93
C PHE A 297 -3.89 -4.92 15.07
N ILE A 298 -4.03 -3.62 14.84
CA ILE A 298 -5.13 -3.03 14.09
C ILE A 298 -4.51 -2.11 13.04
N SER A 299 -4.73 -2.41 11.76
CA SER A 299 -4.56 -1.47 10.64
C SER A 299 -5.92 -0.94 10.18
N GLN A 300 -5.98 0.33 9.77
CA GLN A 300 -7.21 0.93 9.28
C GLN A 300 -6.96 1.77 8.03
N LYS A 301 -7.66 1.44 6.94
CA LYS A 301 -7.55 2.14 5.66
C LYS A 301 -7.93 3.62 5.78
N ALA A 302 -7.31 4.48 4.96
CA ALA A 302 -7.77 5.86 4.75
C ALA A 302 -8.61 6.03 3.48
N ARG A 303 -8.58 5.06 2.57
CA ARG A 303 -9.29 5.04 1.29
C ARG A 303 -10.12 3.77 1.17
N SER A 304 -11.30 3.86 0.57
CA SER A 304 -12.21 2.72 0.43
C SER A 304 -11.80 1.74 -0.67
N GLN A 305 -10.90 2.12 -1.57
CA GLN A 305 -10.48 1.31 -2.71
C GLN A 305 -8.97 1.25 -2.86
N ARG A 306 -8.48 0.16 -3.45
CA ARG A 306 -7.08 0.00 -3.85
C ARG A 306 -7.03 -0.46 -5.30
N VAL A 307 -6.16 0.16 -6.09
CA VAL A 307 -5.86 -0.24 -7.46
C VAL A 307 -4.49 -0.89 -7.46
N TYR A 308 -4.37 -2.08 -8.03
CA TYR A 308 -3.13 -2.86 -8.03
C TYR A 308 -2.46 -2.86 -9.41
N VAL A 309 -1.13 -2.73 -9.42
CA VAL A 309 -0.28 -2.83 -10.62
C VAL A 309 0.81 -3.86 -10.37
N LYS A 310 1.00 -4.82 -11.28
CA LYS A 310 2.04 -5.85 -11.21
C LYS A 310 2.52 -6.20 -12.61
N ALA A 311 3.83 -6.03 -12.83
CA ALA A 311 4.45 -6.35 -14.12
C ALA A 311 4.18 -7.81 -14.53
N GLY A 312 3.98 -8.04 -15.83
CA GLY A 312 3.75 -9.37 -16.40
C GLY A 312 2.29 -9.85 -16.34
N VAL A 313 1.38 -9.13 -15.68
CA VAL A 313 -0.06 -9.45 -15.73
C VAL A 313 -0.69 -8.88 -17.00
N SER A 314 -1.35 -9.71 -17.80
CA SER A 314 -2.05 -9.30 -19.02
C SER A 314 -3.57 -9.38 -18.85
N GLY A 315 -4.28 -8.30 -19.21
CA GLY A 315 -5.75 -8.25 -19.12
C GLY A 315 -6.33 -8.18 -17.71
N GLY A 316 -5.49 -7.81 -16.73
CA GLY A 316 -5.94 -7.49 -15.37
C GLY A 316 -6.79 -6.21 -15.32
N ASP A 317 -7.59 -6.10 -14.26
CA ASP A 317 -8.53 -4.99 -14.02
C ASP A 317 -8.17 -4.16 -12.77
N GLY A 318 -7.02 -4.44 -12.14
CA GLY A 318 -6.49 -3.72 -10.99
C GLY A 318 -7.19 -3.99 -9.67
N THR A 319 -8.04 -5.02 -9.56
CA THR A 319 -8.89 -5.25 -8.36
C THR A 319 -8.25 -6.11 -7.28
N SER A 320 -7.22 -6.88 -7.62
CA SER A 320 -6.39 -7.65 -6.69
C SER A 320 -4.99 -7.80 -7.26
N TRP A 321 -4.05 -8.36 -6.50
CA TRP A 321 -2.71 -8.66 -7.01
C TRP A 321 -2.71 -9.66 -8.18
N GLU A 322 -3.59 -10.67 -8.15
CA GLU A 322 -3.74 -11.68 -9.22
C GLU A 322 -4.29 -11.08 -10.52
N ARG A 323 -5.00 -9.95 -10.40
CA ARG A 323 -5.61 -9.24 -11.54
C ARG A 323 -5.16 -7.80 -11.63
N ALA A 324 -3.96 -7.53 -11.15
CA ALA A 324 -3.35 -6.22 -11.22
C ALA A 324 -3.23 -5.75 -12.68
N PHE A 325 -3.22 -4.45 -12.90
CA PHE A 325 -2.84 -3.91 -14.20
C PHE A 325 -1.38 -4.26 -14.50
N GLY A 326 -1.09 -4.59 -15.77
CA GLY A 326 0.27 -4.93 -16.20
C GLY A 326 1.20 -3.74 -16.32
N THR A 327 0.66 -2.52 -16.40
CA THR A 327 1.41 -1.28 -16.57
C THR A 327 0.97 -0.23 -15.57
N VAL A 328 1.87 0.71 -15.26
CA VAL A 328 1.59 1.80 -14.33
C VAL A 328 0.61 2.79 -14.94
N GLU A 329 0.69 3.02 -16.25
CA GLU A 329 -0.21 3.89 -16.99
C GLU A 329 -1.66 3.41 -16.91
N ASP A 330 -1.90 2.09 -17.03
CA ASP A 330 -3.24 1.52 -16.90
C ASP A 330 -3.77 1.68 -15.46
N GLY A 331 -2.91 1.48 -14.45
CA GLY A 331 -3.26 1.70 -13.05
C GLY A 331 -3.61 3.16 -12.75
N VAL A 332 -2.78 4.09 -13.20
CA VAL A 332 -3.04 5.54 -13.07
C VAL A 332 -4.29 5.96 -13.85
N ALA A 333 -4.55 5.37 -15.01
CA ALA A 333 -5.74 5.64 -15.81
C ALA A 333 -7.04 5.13 -15.15
N ALA A 334 -6.95 4.05 -14.36
CA ALA A 334 -8.08 3.56 -13.57
C ALA A 334 -8.42 4.47 -12.38
N CYS A 335 -7.45 5.28 -11.92
CA CYS A 335 -7.67 6.24 -10.86
C CYS A 335 -8.37 7.52 -11.36
N SER A 336 -9.31 8.02 -10.55
CA SER A 336 -9.92 9.34 -10.75
C SER A 336 -9.21 10.38 -9.89
N ASN A 337 -9.05 11.62 -10.39
CA ASN A 337 -8.55 12.71 -9.56
C ASN A 337 -9.47 12.88 -8.33
N TYR A 338 -8.85 12.94 -7.15
CA TYR A 338 -9.49 13.00 -5.84
C TYR A 338 -10.44 11.82 -5.55
N GLY A 339 -10.20 10.68 -6.21
CA GLY A 339 -10.90 9.44 -5.92
C GLY A 339 -10.57 8.91 -4.52
N ASP A 340 -11.52 8.20 -3.91
CA ASP A 340 -11.31 7.57 -2.60
C ASP A 340 -10.57 6.23 -2.75
N MET A 341 -9.35 6.29 -3.29
CA MET A 341 -8.53 5.13 -3.63
C MET A 341 -7.04 5.39 -3.48
N ASP A 342 -6.28 4.32 -3.23
CA ASP A 342 -4.82 4.30 -3.33
C ASP A 342 -4.37 3.46 -4.54
N LEU A 343 -3.20 3.78 -5.10
CA LEU A 343 -2.55 3.00 -6.16
C LEU A 343 -1.34 2.24 -5.57
N TRP A 344 -1.39 0.92 -5.60
CA TRP A 344 -0.36 0.02 -5.10
C TRP A 344 0.36 -0.67 -6.26
N ILE A 345 1.68 -0.54 -6.31
CA ILE A 345 2.52 -1.01 -7.41
C ILE A 345 3.52 -2.02 -6.86
N ALA A 346 3.50 -3.25 -7.38
CA ALA A 346 4.45 -4.28 -6.99
C ALA A 346 5.89 -3.88 -7.37
N GLU A 347 6.88 -4.40 -6.65
CA GLU A 347 8.28 -4.31 -7.04
C GLU A 347 8.46 -4.86 -8.47
N GLY A 348 9.42 -4.28 -9.20
CA GLY A 348 9.65 -4.58 -10.61
C GLY A 348 10.04 -3.35 -11.42
N GLU A 349 10.49 -3.58 -12.65
CA GLU A 349 10.79 -2.53 -13.63
C GLU A 349 9.58 -2.26 -14.52
N TYR A 350 9.13 -1.00 -14.53
CA TYR A 350 8.04 -0.50 -15.35
C TYR A 350 8.60 0.57 -16.28
N VAL A 351 8.71 0.23 -17.57
CA VAL A 351 9.13 1.16 -18.61
C VAL A 351 7.92 1.94 -19.08
N LEU A 352 7.94 3.26 -18.88
CA LEU A 352 6.87 4.13 -19.33
C LEU A 352 6.84 4.21 -20.86
N LYS A 353 5.65 4.32 -21.42
CA LYS A 353 5.44 4.55 -22.87
C LYS A 353 5.67 6.00 -23.27
N ASP A 354 5.40 6.92 -22.35
CA ASP A 354 5.59 8.38 -22.49
C ASP A 354 5.85 8.98 -21.08
N TYR A 355 5.64 10.28 -20.87
CA TYR A 355 5.52 10.85 -19.54
C TYR A 355 4.27 10.32 -18.81
N LEU A 356 4.32 10.30 -17.48
CA LEU A 356 3.22 9.91 -16.62
C LEU A 356 2.76 11.10 -15.77
N THR A 357 1.48 11.45 -15.88
CA THR A 357 0.85 12.42 -14.98
C THR A 357 0.17 11.69 -13.82
N LEU A 358 0.64 11.92 -12.59
CA LEU A 358 0.00 11.38 -11.40
C LEU A 358 -1.40 11.98 -11.22
N LYS A 359 -2.34 11.17 -10.74
CA LYS A 359 -3.69 11.65 -10.41
C LYS A 359 -3.65 12.41 -9.09
N ARG A 360 -4.22 13.62 -9.09
CA ARG A 360 -4.32 14.47 -7.89
C ARG A 360 -5.13 13.74 -6.82
N GLY A 361 -4.78 13.87 -5.54
CA GLY A 361 -5.57 13.26 -4.46
C GLY A 361 -5.38 11.75 -4.28
N ILE A 362 -4.50 11.11 -5.07
CA ILE A 362 -4.25 9.66 -5.04
C ILE A 362 -2.84 9.42 -4.48
N ASN A 363 -2.75 8.63 -3.41
CA ASN A 363 -1.46 8.14 -2.96
C ASN A 363 -1.00 7.01 -3.87
N VAL A 364 0.30 7.01 -4.15
CA VAL A 364 0.97 6.04 -5.00
C VAL A 364 2.09 5.39 -4.19
N TYR A 365 1.97 4.09 -3.97
CA TYR A 365 2.91 3.30 -3.19
C TYR A 365 3.54 2.22 -4.07
N GLY A 366 4.86 2.11 -4.05
CA GLY A 366 5.67 1.16 -4.82
C GLY A 366 6.48 0.23 -3.92
N GLY A 367 6.92 -0.90 -4.47
CA GLY A 367 7.81 -1.86 -3.81
C GLY A 367 7.11 -3.03 -3.12
N PHE A 368 5.83 -3.30 -3.43
CA PHE A 368 5.12 -4.46 -2.86
C PHE A 368 5.60 -5.80 -3.47
N ALA A 369 5.72 -6.86 -2.69
CA ALA A 369 5.92 -8.23 -3.19
C ALA A 369 4.73 -8.73 -4.05
N GLY A 370 3.56 -8.10 -3.86
CA GLY A 370 2.34 -8.39 -4.61
C GLY A 370 1.50 -9.49 -3.97
N ASN A 371 1.49 -9.53 -2.64
CA ASN A 371 0.63 -10.38 -1.82
C ASN A 371 0.12 -9.65 -0.55
N GLU A 372 0.58 -8.42 -0.32
CA GLU A 372 0.28 -7.65 0.89
C GLU A 372 -1.15 -7.16 0.90
N THR A 373 -1.71 -7.08 2.10
CA THR A 373 -3.05 -6.52 2.34
C THR A 373 -2.99 -5.21 3.14
N LYS A 374 -1.86 -4.85 3.75
CA LYS A 374 -1.70 -3.64 4.56
C LYS A 374 -0.47 -2.86 4.13
N LEU A 375 -0.52 -1.55 4.25
CA LEU A 375 0.58 -0.67 3.84
C LEU A 375 1.84 -0.91 4.69
N LYS A 376 1.65 -1.18 5.99
CA LYS A 376 2.73 -1.48 6.94
C LYS A 376 3.46 -2.80 6.66
N ASP A 377 2.88 -3.72 5.88
CA ASP A 377 3.46 -5.03 5.60
C ASP A 377 4.51 -4.98 4.48
N ARG A 378 4.62 -3.83 3.79
CA ARG A 378 5.58 -3.64 2.70
C ARG A 378 7.02 -3.67 3.22
N ASP A 379 7.86 -4.48 2.58
CA ASP A 379 9.31 -4.43 2.77
C ASP A 379 9.86 -3.12 2.20
N MET A 380 10.16 -2.18 3.10
CA MET A 380 10.64 -0.85 2.73
C MET A 380 11.99 -0.89 2.00
N SER A 381 12.77 -1.97 2.05
CA SER A 381 14.01 -2.09 1.26
C SER A 381 13.72 -2.26 -0.24
N LYS A 382 12.55 -2.81 -0.60
CA LYS A 382 12.10 -3.01 -1.98
C LYS A 382 11.52 -1.72 -2.57
N LYS A 383 11.65 -1.56 -3.89
CA LYS A 383 11.19 -0.38 -4.63
C LYS A 383 10.60 -0.79 -5.97
N SER A 384 9.63 -0.04 -6.47
CA SER A 384 9.20 -0.13 -7.88
C SER A 384 10.04 0.80 -8.74
N VAL A 385 10.62 0.29 -9.83
CA VAL A 385 11.45 1.08 -10.73
C VAL A 385 10.58 1.65 -11.84
N LEU A 386 10.43 2.98 -11.87
CA LEU A 386 9.80 3.72 -12.96
C LEU A 386 10.90 4.22 -13.89
N LYS A 387 11.04 3.55 -15.03
CA LYS A 387 12.02 3.89 -16.06
C LYS A 387 11.36 4.76 -17.11
N ALA A 388 11.95 5.92 -17.36
CA ALA A 388 11.46 6.88 -18.34
C ALA A 388 11.36 6.25 -19.74
N ALA A 389 10.39 6.73 -20.52
CA ALA A 389 10.28 6.37 -21.93
C ALA A 389 11.56 6.81 -22.68
N PRO A 390 12.27 5.90 -23.40
CA PRO A 390 13.60 6.18 -23.94
C PRO A 390 13.69 7.37 -24.91
N ALA A 391 12.58 7.75 -25.55
CA ALA A 391 12.51 8.85 -26.51
C ALA A 391 11.72 10.06 -26.00
N ASN A 392 11.22 10.04 -24.76
CA ASN A 392 10.48 11.16 -24.20
C ASN A 392 11.43 12.33 -23.88
N THR A 393 11.13 13.48 -24.46
CA THR A 393 11.90 14.70 -24.25
C THR A 393 11.38 15.57 -23.12
N TRP A 394 10.21 15.29 -22.56
CA TRP A 394 9.61 16.02 -21.44
C TRP A 394 9.96 15.39 -20.09
N SER A 395 9.59 16.05 -19.00
CA SER A 395 9.67 15.47 -17.64
C SER A 395 8.98 14.10 -17.65
N SER A 396 9.59 13.11 -17.01
CA SER A 396 9.08 11.73 -17.06
C SER A 396 7.88 11.55 -16.13
N ILE A 397 7.84 12.31 -15.04
CA ILE A 397 6.73 12.32 -14.08
C ILE A 397 6.24 13.75 -13.90
N TYR A 398 4.93 13.94 -14.04
CA TYR A 398 4.23 15.18 -13.71
C TYR A 398 3.34 14.98 -12.48
N ALA A 399 3.56 15.82 -11.47
CA ALA A 399 2.79 15.86 -10.24
C ALA A 399 2.23 17.29 -10.06
N TYR A 400 1.11 17.56 -10.71
CA TYR A 400 0.46 18.87 -10.67
C TYR A 400 -0.10 19.20 -9.29
N ASP A 401 -0.32 20.50 -9.05
CA ASP A 401 -0.79 21.08 -7.79
C ASP A 401 -1.91 20.28 -7.11
N GLN A 402 -1.95 20.24 -5.79
CA GLN A 402 -3.06 19.63 -5.04
C GLN A 402 -3.29 20.32 -3.69
N THR A 403 -4.51 20.15 -3.17
CA THR A 403 -4.96 20.82 -1.92
C THR A 403 -4.47 20.09 -0.67
N ASP A 404 -4.60 18.76 -0.68
CA ASP A 404 -4.19 17.89 0.41
C ASP A 404 -2.90 17.16 0.04
N GLU A 405 -2.21 16.64 1.05
CA GLU A 405 -1.01 15.84 0.82
C GLU A 405 -1.34 14.55 0.07
N CYS A 406 -0.45 14.14 -0.85
CA CYS A 406 -0.47 12.81 -1.47
C CYS A 406 0.92 12.24 -1.54
N TYR A 407 1.02 10.97 -1.19
CA TYR A 407 2.27 10.25 -1.10
C TYR A 407 2.67 9.65 -2.45
N VAL A 408 3.96 9.75 -2.74
CA VAL A 408 4.67 8.98 -3.75
C VAL A 408 5.80 8.28 -3.00
N ASP A 409 5.63 6.99 -2.72
CA ASP A 409 6.50 6.28 -1.78
C ASP A 409 7.07 4.98 -2.37
N GLY A 410 8.38 4.79 -2.24
CA GLY A 410 9.02 3.51 -2.55
C GLY A 410 9.33 3.31 -4.03
N PHE A 411 9.69 4.39 -4.73
CA PHE A 411 10.01 4.36 -6.15
C PHE A 411 11.48 4.60 -6.44
N VAL A 412 11.97 4.00 -7.51
CA VAL A 412 13.20 4.41 -8.20
C VAL A 412 12.80 5.12 -9.49
N PHE A 413 13.21 6.37 -9.68
CA PHE A 413 13.01 7.14 -10.91
C PHE A 413 14.31 7.23 -11.70
N THR A 414 14.32 6.67 -12.92
CA THR A 414 15.56 6.51 -13.69
C THR A 414 15.39 6.58 -15.21
N GLY A 415 16.51 6.81 -15.91
CA GLY A 415 16.62 6.72 -17.36
C GLY A 415 16.08 7.94 -18.11
N SER A 416 15.72 9.02 -17.42
CA SER A 416 15.20 10.23 -18.07
C SER A 416 16.29 10.90 -18.91
N VAL A 417 15.93 11.26 -20.14
CA VAL A 417 16.77 12.02 -21.08
C VAL A 417 16.10 13.34 -21.48
N SER A 418 15.29 13.91 -20.58
CA SER A 418 14.44 15.06 -20.88
C SER A 418 15.27 16.26 -21.35
N SER A 419 14.85 16.84 -22.47
CA SER A 419 15.45 18.05 -23.05
C SER A 419 14.52 19.27 -23.01
N GLN A 420 13.25 19.04 -22.65
CA GLN A 420 12.17 20.00 -22.47
C GLN A 420 11.58 19.83 -21.06
N GLY A 421 10.90 20.86 -20.55
CA GLY A 421 10.33 20.84 -19.20
C GLY A 421 11.37 21.00 -18.09
N LEU A 422 11.03 20.48 -16.90
CA LEU A 422 11.84 20.54 -15.68
C LEU A 422 12.18 19.13 -15.19
N GLY A 423 13.44 18.70 -15.38
CA GLY A 423 13.95 17.51 -14.72
C GLY A 423 13.34 16.18 -15.16
N THR A 424 13.64 15.16 -14.36
CA THR A 424 13.00 13.84 -14.45
C THR A 424 11.61 13.85 -13.82
N ILE A 425 11.44 14.64 -12.75
CA ILE A 425 10.19 14.82 -12.01
C ILE A 425 9.90 16.32 -11.94
N GLU A 426 8.67 16.69 -12.24
CA GLU A 426 8.16 18.04 -12.12
C GLU A 426 6.94 18.05 -11.19
N ALA A 427 7.12 18.58 -9.97
CA ALA A 427 6.13 18.49 -8.90
C ALA A 427 5.78 19.86 -8.27
N TYR A 428 4.49 20.05 -7.98
CA TYR A 428 3.93 21.29 -7.43
C TYR A 428 2.93 21.00 -6.31
N ASP A 429 3.04 21.73 -5.20
CA ASP A 429 2.09 21.85 -4.08
C ASP A 429 1.66 20.51 -3.44
N ASN A 430 2.08 20.27 -2.20
CA ASN A 430 1.60 19.20 -1.31
C ASN A 430 1.89 17.75 -1.77
N TRP A 431 2.73 17.52 -2.79
CA TRP A 431 3.25 16.16 -3.04
C TRP A 431 4.32 15.77 -2.03
N VAL A 432 4.23 14.54 -1.53
CA VAL A 432 5.17 13.97 -0.58
C VAL A 432 5.93 12.81 -1.24
N PHE A 433 7.17 13.05 -1.62
CA PHE A 433 8.07 12.00 -2.10
C PHE A 433 8.78 11.39 -0.88
N ARG A 434 8.48 10.13 -0.58
CA ARG A 434 9.00 9.43 0.60
C ARG A 434 9.73 8.16 0.18
N ASN A 435 10.87 7.85 0.79
CA ASN A 435 11.63 6.62 0.51
C ASN A 435 11.92 6.42 -0.98
N CYS A 436 12.15 7.51 -1.73
CA CYS A 436 12.35 7.46 -3.17
C CYS A 436 13.83 7.55 -3.54
N ILE A 437 14.20 6.88 -4.62
CA ILE A 437 15.53 6.94 -5.22
C ILE A 437 15.42 7.63 -6.57
N ILE A 438 16.22 8.66 -6.82
CA ILE A 438 16.27 9.36 -8.10
C ILE A 438 17.68 9.23 -8.64
N THR A 439 17.85 8.45 -9.72
CA THR A 439 19.18 8.06 -10.19
C THR A 439 19.30 7.81 -11.68
N GLY A 440 20.49 8.03 -12.23
CA GLY A 440 20.81 7.71 -13.61
C GLY A 440 20.02 8.53 -14.64
N ASN A 441 19.60 9.74 -14.27
CA ASN A 441 18.90 10.66 -15.16
C ASN A 441 19.87 11.64 -15.79
N ASN A 442 19.75 11.89 -17.10
CA ASN A 442 20.59 12.81 -17.85
C ASN A 442 19.73 13.83 -18.60
N THR A 443 19.37 14.92 -17.92
CA THR A 443 18.39 15.89 -18.41
C THR A 443 19.03 17.25 -18.69
N THR A 444 18.36 18.09 -19.49
CA THR A 444 18.84 19.47 -19.74
C THR A 444 18.79 20.32 -18.48
N ARG A 445 17.82 20.10 -17.58
CA ARG A 445 17.63 20.86 -16.34
C ARG A 445 17.24 19.92 -15.22
N ASP A 446 17.71 20.17 -14.00
CA ASP A 446 17.16 19.62 -12.76
C ASP A 446 17.04 18.09 -12.79
N ALA A 447 18.12 17.38 -13.15
CA ALA A 447 18.11 15.92 -13.37
C ALA A 447 17.69 15.10 -12.14
N GLY A 448 17.84 15.63 -10.93
CA GLY A 448 17.32 15.07 -9.69
C GLY A 448 15.88 15.49 -9.37
N GLY A 449 15.29 16.39 -10.14
CA GLY A 449 13.89 16.83 -10.06
C GLY A 449 13.70 18.31 -9.73
N TYR A 450 12.54 18.82 -10.12
CA TYR A 450 12.01 20.13 -9.73
C TYR A 450 10.83 19.96 -8.77
N PHE A 451 10.91 20.60 -7.61
CA PHE A 451 9.96 20.46 -6.51
C PHE A 451 9.55 21.83 -5.97
N SER A 452 8.29 22.21 -6.16
CA SER A 452 7.75 23.48 -5.66
C SER A 452 6.70 23.23 -4.59
N LYS A 453 6.95 23.64 -3.34
CA LYS A 453 6.09 23.39 -2.17
C LYS A 453 5.73 21.92 -1.98
N CYS A 454 6.69 21.06 -2.25
CA CYS A 454 6.60 19.62 -2.02
C CYS A 454 7.34 19.25 -0.73
N LYS A 455 7.30 17.97 -0.40
CA LYS A 455 8.07 17.38 0.69
C LYS A 455 8.88 16.19 0.19
N LEU A 456 10.15 16.14 0.56
CA LEU A 456 11.05 15.02 0.28
C LEU A 456 11.52 14.43 1.61
N TYR A 457 11.25 13.15 1.83
CA TYR A 457 11.60 12.42 3.04
C TYR A 457 12.35 11.14 2.69
N ASN A 458 13.45 10.88 3.39
CA ASN A 458 14.16 9.60 3.24
C ASN A 458 14.56 9.33 1.79
N CYS A 459 14.87 10.37 1.01
CA CYS A 459 15.15 10.25 -0.41
C CYS A 459 16.65 10.12 -0.67
N LEU A 460 17.00 9.32 -1.67
CA LEU A 460 18.36 9.22 -2.18
C LEU A 460 18.42 9.73 -3.63
N ILE A 461 19.22 10.76 -3.88
CA ILE A 461 19.35 11.39 -5.19
C ILE A 461 20.81 11.30 -5.62
N TYR A 462 21.11 10.40 -6.57
CA TYR A 462 22.50 10.16 -6.96
C TYR A 462 22.73 9.79 -8.42
N GLY A 463 23.92 10.08 -8.94
CA GLY A 463 24.31 9.69 -10.29
C GLY A 463 23.47 10.36 -11.38
N ASN A 464 22.90 11.53 -11.10
CA ASN A 464 22.16 12.31 -12.09
C ASN A 464 23.07 13.36 -12.74
N SER A 465 22.78 13.71 -13.99
CA SER A 465 23.56 14.64 -14.81
C SER A 465 22.66 15.71 -15.43
N THR A 466 22.87 16.97 -15.03
CA THR A 466 22.21 18.13 -15.63
C THR A 466 23.14 18.76 -16.69
N ILE A 467 22.71 18.77 -17.94
CA ILE A 467 23.53 19.20 -19.10
C ILE A 467 23.69 20.71 -19.18
N ASN A 468 22.64 21.49 -18.89
CA ASN A 468 22.66 22.95 -19.02
C ASN A 468 22.94 23.64 -17.67
N ASN A 469 22.73 24.95 -17.63
CA ASN A 469 23.06 25.80 -16.50
C ASN A 469 22.05 25.74 -15.32
N SER A 470 21.33 24.63 -15.12
CA SER A 470 20.41 24.45 -13.99
C SER A 470 21.06 23.68 -12.82
N SER A 471 20.33 23.47 -11.72
CA SER A 471 20.79 22.61 -10.62
C SER A 471 20.61 21.11 -10.93
N THR A 472 21.10 20.22 -10.07
CA THR A 472 20.62 18.83 -10.05
C THR A 472 19.24 18.76 -9.43
N VAL A 473 19.07 19.28 -8.21
CA VAL A 473 17.77 19.39 -7.55
C VAL A 473 17.38 20.85 -7.43
N ASN A 474 16.16 21.19 -7.85
CA ASN A 474 15.61 22.54 -7.73
C ASN A 474 14.40 22.54 -6.81
N SER A 475 14.53 23.17 -5.66
CA SER A 475 13.49 23.29 -4.65
C SER A 475 12.98 24.72 -4.58
N GLN A 476 11.66 24.92 -4.56
CA GLN A 476 11.02 26.23 -4.41
C GLN A 476 9.98 26.15 -3.29
N GLY A 477 10.32 26.61 -2.09
CA GLY A 477 9.41 26.54 -0.93
C GLY A 477 9.11 25.11 -0.45
N SER A 478 9.93 24.13 -0.83
CA SER A 478 9.74 22.72 -0.45
C SER A 478 10.48 22.40 0.85
N LYS A 479 10.11 21.28 1.47
CA LYS A 479 10.80 20.78 2.65
C LYS A 479 11.56 19.50 2.33
N ILE A 480 12.83 19.44 2.69
CA ILE A 480 13.74 18.33 2.39
C ILE A 480 14.32 17.83 3.71
N TYR A 481 13.95 16.61 4.10
CA TYR A 481 14.34 16.00 5.36
C TYR A 481 14.96 14.63 5.12
N ASN A 482 15.96 14.28 5.93
CA ASN A 482 16.57 12.94 5.93
C ASN A 482 16.91 12.49 4.50
N THR A 483 17.48 13.39 3.69
CA THR A 483 17.73 13.13 2.27
C THR A 483 19.23 13.06 2.01
N THR A 484 19.64 12.33 0.98
CA THR A 484 21.05 12.20 0.59
C THR A 484 21.19 12.55 -0.88
N ILE A 485 21.88 13.66 -1.19
CA ILE A 485 22.09 14.21 -2.53
C ILE A 485 23.58 14.10 -2.86
N VAL A 486 23.95 13.09 -3.64
CA VAL A 486 25.36 12.67 -3.76
C VAL A 486 25.73 12.24 -5.16
N ASN A 487 27.01 12.35 -5.54
CA ASN A 487 27.50 11.83 -6.82
C ASN A 487 26.72 12.33 -8.06
N ASN A 488 26.14 13.52 -8.01
CA ASN A 488 25.47 14.14 -9.15
C ASN A 488 26.42 15.08 -9.91
N THR A 489 26.08 15.42 -11.13
CA THR A 489 26.87 16.34 -11.97
C THR A 489 25.98 17.44 -12.54
N SER A 490 26.42 18.70 -12.48
CA SER A 490 25.72 19.80 -13.15
C SER A 490 26.65 20.91 -13.61
N GLY A 491 26.33 21.55 -14.74
CA GLY A 491 27.01 22.75 -15.25
C GLY A 491 26.41 24.08 -14.82
N GLY A 492 25.42 24.09 -13.91
CA GLY A 492 24.60 25.28 -13.62
C GLY A 492 24.83 26.01 -12.31
N SER A 493 23.75 26.33 -11.58
CA SER A 493 23.86 27.11 -10.34
C SER A 493 24.41 26.29 -9.15
N SER A 494 24.17 24.97 -9.14
CA SER A 494 24.62 24.03 -8.10
C SER A 494 24.66 22.60 -8.64
N SER A 495 25.65 21.80 -8.23
CA SER A 495 25.72 20.37 -8.53
C SER A 495 24.88 19.52 -7.57
N GLY A 496 24.56 20.05 -6.39
CA GLY A 496 23.68 19.43 -5.41
C GLY A 496 22.28 20.03 -5.45
N LEU A 497 22.02 20.96 -4.54
CA LEU A 497 20.71 21.58 -4.33
C LEU A 497 20.70 23.06 -4.70
N ARG A 498 19.68 23.50 -5.43
CA ARG A 498 19.24 24.90 -5.48
C ARG A 498 18.00 25.06 -4.62
N ALA A 499 18.11 25.90 -3.59
CA ALA A 499 17.07 26.23 -2.64
C ALA A 499 16.50 27.63 -2.93
N GLY A 500 15.29 27.66 -3.45
CA GLY A 500 14.46 28.86 -3.60
C GLY A 500 13.73 29.23 -2.31
N ALA A 501 13.22 30.45 -2.25
CA ALA A 501 12.66 31.04 -1.03
C ALA A 501 11.63 30.13 -0.34
N GLY A 502 11.76 30.01 0.99
CA GLY A 502 10.92 29.14 1.82
C GLY A 502 11.36 27.68 1.85
N THR A 503 12.46 27.31 1.18
CA THR A 503 12.99 25.94 1.26
C THR A 503 13.59 25.68 2.64
N GLU A 504 13.19 24.56 3.22
CA GLU A 504 13.65 24.08 4.53
C GLU A 504 14.43 22.77 4.33
N VAL A 505 15.70 22.74 4.74
CA VAL A 505 16.57 21.56 4.60
C VAL A 505 17.04 21.11 5.98
N TYR A 506 16.79 19.84 6.30
CA TYR A 506 17.09 19.25 7.59
C TYR A 506 17.69 17.85 7.43
N ASN A 507 18.63 17.46 8.31
CA ASN A 507 19.19 16.11 8.36
C ASN A 507 19.62 15.57 6.99
N THR A 508 20.15 16.44 6.13
CA THR A 508 20.39 16.12 4.72
C THR A 508 21.87 16.13 4.42
N VAL A 509 22.33 15.11 3.70
CA VAL A 509 23.71 15.01 3.21
C VAL A 509 23.79 15.55 1.78
N ILE A 510 24.74 16.43 1.51
CA ILE A 510 25.06 16.91 0.17
C ILE A 510 26.57 16.77 -0.06
N TRP A 511 26.97 15.73 -0.79
CA TRP A 511 28.38 15.31 -0.86
C TRP A 511 28.80 14.71 -2.22
N ASN A 512 30.00 15.02 -2.68
CA ASN A 512 30.60 14.59 -3.94
C ASN A 512 29.72 14.87 -5.16
N ASN A 513 28.97 15.97 -5.12
CA ASN A 513 28.33 16.47 -6.33
C ASN A 513 29.35 17.29 -7.10
N LYS A 514 29.45 17.07 -8.41
CA LYS A 514 30.45 17.68 -9.27
C LYS A 514 29.86 18.83 -10.08
N HIS A 515 30.38 20.01 -9.84
CA HIS A 515 30.12 21.16 -10.70
C HIS A 515 31.05 21.15 -11.91
N THR A 516 30.51 21.18 -13.13
CA THR A 516 31.33 21.12 -14.35
C THR A 516 31.77 22.48 -14.87
N ASN A 517 31.16 23.58 -14.40
CA ASN A 517 31.41 24.94 -14.87
C ASN A 517 31.52 25.94 -13.69
N GLY A 518 32.63 25.91 -12.94
CA GLY A 518 32.85 26.84 -11.82
C GLY A 518 33.52 26.16 -10.62
N GLU A 519 33.49 26.82 -9.47
CA GLU A 519 33.88 26.22 -8.19
C GLU A 519 32.76 25.31 -7.68
N ASN A 520 33.12 24.21 -7.00
CA ASN A 520 32.16 23.19 -6.63
C ASN A 520 31.12 23.75 -5.65
N ASN A 521 29.89 24.00 -6.12
CA ASN A 521 28.82 24.48 -5.27
C ASN A 521 27.78 23.39 -5.02
N ASN A 522 27.80 22.84 -3.80
CA ASN A 522 26.82 21.88 -3.30
C ASN A 522 25.46 22.52 -2.99
N GLY A 523 25.42 23.85 -2.73
CA GLY A 523 24.21 24.56 -2.31
C GLY A 523 24.08 25.96 -2.91
N TYR A 524 23.00 26.22 -3.63
CA TYR A 524 22.69 27.55 -4.17
C TYR A 524 21.39 28.09 -3.59
N LEU A 525 21.38 29.31 -3.09
CA LEU A 525 20.21 30.00 -2.54
C LEU A 525 19.77 31.15 -3.45
N ASP A 526 18.49 31.20 -3.81
CA ASP A 526 17.97 32.24 -4.71
C ASP A 526 17.97 33.65 -4.07
N ALA A 527 17.91 33.74 -2.73
CA ALA A 527 17.90 35.01 -2.01
C ALA A 527 18.53 34.89 -0.61
N GLN A 528 19.08 36.00 -0.11
CA GLN A 528 19.64 36.11 1.25
C GLN A 528 18.61 35.77 2.32
N GLY A 529 18.95 34.87 3.23
CA GLY A 529 18.14 34.52 4.41
C GLY A 529 16.81 33.83 4.10
N SER A 530 16.59 33.36 2.88
CA SER A 530 15.29 32.82 2.45
C SER A 530 15.11 31.32 2.69
N CYS A 531 16.18 30.60 3.03
CA CYS A 531 16.22 29.15 3.21
C CYS A 531 17.05 28.76 4.45
N SER A 532 16.74 27.62 5.07
CA SER A 532 17.47 27.08 6.22
C SER A 532 18.13 25.73 5.91
N PHE A 533 19.28 25.47 6.52
CA PHE A 533 20.03 24.20 6.42
C PHE A 533 20.44 23.74 7.82
N LYS A 534 19.58 23.00 8.51
CA LYS A 534 19.84 22.59 9.91
C LYS A 534 20.23 21.12 9.98
N ASN A 535 21.19 20.78 10.83
CA ASN A 535 21.68 19.40 10.99
C ASN A 535 22.03 18.74 9.64
N CYS A 536 22.53 19.52 8.69
CA CYS A 536 22.92 19.03 7.37
C CYS A 536 24.41 18.72 7.35
N ALA A 537 24.83 17.81 6.48
CA ALA A 537 26.24 17.52 6.25
C ALA A 537 26.60 17.88 4.80
N ILE A 538 27.47 18.87 4.63
CA ILE A 538 27.78 19.44 3.30
C ILE A 538 29.28 19.39 3.05
N GLU A 539 29.69 18.87 1.89
CA GLU A 539 31.10 18.81 1.49
C GLU A 539 31.68 20.21 1.28
N GLY A 540 32.89 20.41 1.81
CA GLY A 540 33.76 21.57 1.53
C GLY A 540 33.46 22.77 2.42
N SER A 541 32.25 23.34 2.34
CA SER A 541 31.89 24.49 3.17
C SER A 541 30.38 24.67 3.35
N LEU A 542 30.00 25.39 4.41
CA LEU A 542 28.66 25.96 4.59
C LEU A 542 28.56 27.39 4.04
N SER A 543 29.39 27.71 3.04
CA SER A 543 29.37 29.00 2.35
C SER A 543 28.60 28.87 1.04
N PHE A 544 27.50 29.60 0.96
CA PHE A 544 26.58 29.61 -0.16
C PHE A 544 26.70 30.93 -0.92
N ASN A 545 26.12 31.02 -2.12
CA ASN A 545 26.09 32.29 -2.89
C ASN A 545 25.29 33.41 -2.19
N ASN A 546 24.37 33.04 -1.31
CA ASN A 546 23.63 33.93 -0.41
C ASN A 546 23.57 33.23 0.96
N ALA A 547 23.69 33.95 2.07
CA ALA A 547 23.71 33.28 3.38
C ALA A 547 22.31 32.71 3.72
N PRO A 548 22.21 31.46 4.20
CA PRO A 548 20.97 30.89 4.71
C PRO A 548 20.52 31.61 5.98
N SER A 549 19.25 31.42 6.36
CA SER A 549 18.70 31.94 7.62
C SER A 549 19.24 31.21 8.86
N SER A 550 19.69 29.97 8.71
CA SER A 550 20.32 29.18 9.78
C SER A 550 21.13 28.04 9.16
N THR A 551 22.28 27.74 9.77
CA THR A 551 23.07 26.51 9.54
C THR A 551 23.23 25.68 10.81
N ASP A 552 22.30 25.82 11.78
CA ASP A 552 22.47 25.27 13.12
C ASP A 552 22.59 23.75 13.10
N GLY A 553 23.55 23.20 13.85
CA GLY A 553 23.81 21.76 13.91
C GLY A 553 24.44 21.16 12.64
N SER A 554 24.64 21.94 11.58
CA SER A 554 25.24 21.45 10.34
C SER A 554 26.76 21.24 10.44
N ILE A 555 27.26 20.23 9.75
CA ILE A 555 28.66 19.81 9.72
C ILE A 555 29.26 19.94 8.32
N ILE A 556 30.56 20.20 8.26
CA ILE A 556 31.32 20.24 7.01
C ILE A 556 31.97 18.87 6.81
N LEU A 557 31.81 18.30 5.61
CA LEU A 557 32.44 17.05 5.21
C LEU A 557 33.68 17.31 4.35
N GLY A 558 34.67 16.44 4.48
CA GLY A 558 35.81 16.32 3.57
C GLY A 558 35.41 15.65 2.25
N SER A 559 36.24 15.79 1.22
CA SER A 559 35.97 15.26 -0.13
C SER A 559 36.24 13.75 -0.26
N GLU A 560 36.97 13.16 0.69
CA GLU A 560 37.33 11.73 0.65
C GLU A 560 36.36 10.92 1.51
N ASN A 561 35.72 9.90 0.92
CA ASN A 561 34.65 9.15 1.58
C ASN A 561 35.05 8.62 2.97
N MET A 562 36.21 7.95 3.07
CA MET A 562 36.66 7.24 4.27
C MET A 562 37.63 8.06 5.15
N ALA A 563 37.71 9.38 4.97
CA ALA A 563 38.49 10.25 5.84
C ALA A 563 37.76 10.50 7.18
N ALA A 564 38.49 11.01 8.19
CA ALA A 564 37.89 11.28 9.50
C ALA A 564 36.75 12.32 9.46
N ASP A 565 36.79 13.21 8.48
CA ASP A 565 35.78 14.22 8.15
C ASP A 565 34.93 13.83 6.91
N GLY A 566 35.14 12.65 6.33
CA GLY A 566 34.32 12.12 5.24
C GLY A 566 32.98 11.58 5.72
N PRO A 567 31.98 11.41 4.85
CA PRO A 567 30.68 10.83 5.23
C PRO A 567 30.77 9.36 5.68
N ASN A 568 31.83 8.65 5.32
CA ASN A 568 32.05 7.22 5.57
C ASN A 568 30.84 6.37 5.15
N PHE A 569 30.42 6.52 3.89
CA PHE A 569 29.46 5.60 3.27
C PHE A 569 30.10 4.25 2.99
N VAL A 570 29.32 3.17 3.05
CA VAL A 570 29.81 1.79 2.90
C VAL A 570 30.41 1.53 1.50
N SER A 571 29.69 1.88 0.42
CA SER A 571 30.16 1.62 -0.96
C SER A 571 29.50 2.59 -1.98
N PRO A 572 29.83 3.90 -1.92
CA PRO A 572 29.24 4.90 -2.82
C PRO A 572 29.44 4.60 -4.31
N GLU A 573 30.53 3.93 -4.69
CA GLU A 573 30.81 3.50 -6.06
C GLU A 573 29.81 2.48 -6.62
N ASN A 574 29.13 1.74 -5.73
CA ASN A 574 28.08 0.78 -6.08
C ASN A 574 26.67 1.33 -5.77
N GLY A 575 26.57 2.61 -5.41
CA GLY A 575 25.30 3.25 -5.04
C GLY A 575 24.80 2.91 -3.63
N ASP A 576 25.65 2.33 -2.77
CA ASP A 576 25.34 2.07 -1.36
C ASP A 576 25.86 3.21 -0.48
N TYR A 577 24.93 4.06 -0.04
CA TYR A 577 25.18 5.19 0.84
C TYR A 577 24.70 4.95 2.26
N SER A 578 24.56 3.69 2.67
CA SER A 578 24.41 3.34 4.09
C SER A 578 25.67 3.76 4.86
N LEU A 579 25.50 3.99 6.16
CA LEU A 579 26.55 4.55 7.02
C LEU A 579 27.47 3.44 7.53
N HIS A 580 28.78 3.64 7.41
CA HIS A 580 29.76 2.83 8.12
C HIS A 580 29.82 3.24 9.60
N VAL A 581 30.22 2.33 10.49
CA VAL A 581 30.29 2.56 11.96
C VAL A 581 31.14 3.78 12.37
N THR A 582 32.04 4.23 11.51
CA THR A 582 32.89 5.39 11.76
C THR A 582 32.29 6.70 11.25
N SER A 583 31.07 6.69 10.69
CA SER A 583 30.48 7.86 10.07
C SER A 583 30.27 8.99 11.07
N PRO A 584 30.71 10.23 10.74
CA PRO A 584 30.43 11.39 11.57
C PRO A 584 28.95 11.82 11.49
N LEU A 585 28.15 11.17 10.64
CA LEU A 585 26.72 11.43 10.46
C LEU A 585 25.85 10.76 11.54
N ILE A 586 26.42 9.78 12.25
CA ILE A 586 25.72 8.98 13.27
C ILE A 586 25.38 9.85 14.49
N ASP A 587 24.13 9.76 14.94
CA ASP A 587 23.52 10.47 16.06
C ASP A 587 23.67 12.01 15.98
N LYS A 588 23.73 12.57 14.76
CA LYS A 588 23.87 14.03 14.52
C LYS A 588 22.63 14.70 13.95
N GLY A 589 21.62 13.93 13.56
CA GLY A 589 20.33 14.42 13.14
C GLY A 589 19.56 15.09 14.28
N ALA A 590 18.59 15.93 13.92
CA ALA A 590 17.61 16.47 14.85
C ALA A 590 16.29 15.70 14.76
N GLU A 591 15.63 15.52 15.91
CA GLU A 591 14.26 15.02 15.95
C GLU A 591 13.30 15.97 15.22
N TRP A 592 12.30 15.39 14.57
CA TRP A 592 11.28 16.14 13.85
C TRP A 592 9.90 15.54 14.09
N THR A 593 9.02 16.30 14.76
CA THR A 593 7.72 15.81 15.20
C THR A 593 6.59 16.05 14.19
N ASP A 594 6.79 16.82 13.12
CA ASP A 594 5.68 17.11 12.19
C ASP A 594 5.29 15.91 11.32
N PHE A 595 6.07 14.82 11.30
CA PHE A 595 5.85 13.67 10.42
C PHE A 595 6.00 12.35 11.16
N ASN A 596 5.07 11.42 10.90
CA ASN A 596 5.15 10.02 11.34
C ASN A 596 6.16 9.24 10.47
N LEU A 597 7.44 9.61 10.52
CA LEU A 597 8.54 8.90 9.88
C LEU A 597 9.13 7.90 10.87
N TYR A 598 8.51 6.73 10.97
CA TYR A 598 8.98 5.66 11.85
C TYR A 598 10.23 4.96 11.34
N PHE A 599 10.44 4.99 10.02
CA PHE A 599 11.47 4.19 9.37
C PHE A 599 12.37 5.01 8.45
N ASP A 600 13.57 4.52 8.19
CA ASP A 600 14.51 5.01 7.19
C ASP A 600 14.19 4.47 5.77
N ILE A 601 15.04 4.76 4.79
CA ILE A 601 14.83 4.33 3.39
C ILE A 601 14.87 2.80 3.19
N LEU A 602 15.42 2.04 4.14
CA LEU A 602 15.52 0.58 4.12
C LEU A 602 14.50 -0.11 5.04
N GLY A 603 13.79 0.64 5.89
CA GLY A 603 12.81 0.10 6.83
C GLY A 603 13.33 -0.08 8.25
N HIS A 604 14.52 0.43 8.57
CA HIS A 604 15.01 0.43 9.95
C HIS A 604 14.37 1.57 10.74
N ASP A 605 14.22 1.42 12.05
CA ASP A 605 13.67 2.48 12.91
C ASP A 605 14.45 3.79 12.71
N ARG A 606 13.73 4.87 12.37
CA ARG A 606 14.32 6.19 12.08
C ARG A 606 14.94 6.82 13.32
N SER A 607 14.41 6.50 14.50
CA SER A 607 15.00 6.88 15.78
C SER A 607 15.54 5.63 16.45
N TRP A 608 16.86 5.47 16.43
CA TRP A 608 17.54 4.35 17.08
C TRP A 608 18.11 4.81 18.42
N ASN A 609 17.68 4.18 19.52
CA ASN A 609 18.05 4.58 20.89
C ASN A 609 17.80 6.07 21.22
N GLY A 610 16.82 6.71 20.58
CA GLY A 610 16.50 8.13 20.80
C GLY A 610 17.40 9.10 20.01
N HIS A 611 18.11 8.59 19.01
CA HIS A 611 18.97 9.37 18.12
C HIS A 611 18.60 9.15 16.66
N ILE A 612 18.93 10.14 15.82
CA ILE A 612 18.66 10.15 14.38
C ILE A 612 19.97 10.48 13.68
N ASP A 613 20.22 9.82 12.56
CA ASP A 613 21.39 10.08 11.72
C ASP A 613 21.10 11.14 10.65
N ILE A 614 22.15 11.83 10.20
CA ILE A 614 22.03 12.75 9.07
C ILE A 614 22.03 11.94 7.77
N GLY A 615 20.90 11.93 7.06
CA GLY A 615 20.77 11.36 5.72
C GLY A 615 19.57 10.44 5.55
N ALA A 616 19.54 9.72 4.43
CA ALA A 616 18.44 8.82 4.09
C ALA A 616 18.43 7.53 4.92
N TYR A 617 19.57 7.15 5.48
CA TYR A 617 19.82 5.89 6.18
C TYR A 617 20.02 6.12 7.67
N GLU A 618 19.60 5.17 8.49
CA GLU A 618 20.02 5.05 9.89
C GLU A 618 21.07 3.94 10.04
N TYR A 619 22.05 4.19 10.90
CA TYR A 619 23.03 3.22 11.33
C TYR A 619 22.49 2.38 12.49
N ILE A 620 22.26 1.10 12.21
CA ILE A 620 21.85 0.15 13.24
C ILE A 620 23.08 -0.49 13.86
N GLY A 621 23.52 0.08 14.99
CA GLY A 621 24.55 -0.52 15.83
C GLY A 621 24.07 -1.86 16.42
N LYS A 622 24.92 -2.88 16.39
CA LYS A 622 24.68 -4.15 17.09
C LYS A 622 24.86 -4.03 18.60
#